data_AF-A0A7J2IQV2-F1
#
_entry.id   AF-A0A7J2IQV2-F1
#
_cell.length_a   1.000
_cell.length_b   1.000
_cell.length_c   1.000
_cell.angle_alpha   90.00
_cell.angle_beta   90.00
_cell.angle_gamma   90.00
#
_symmetry.space_group_name_H-M   'P 1'
#
loop_
_entity.id
_entity.type
_entity.pdbx_description
1 polymer ?
#
loop_
_entity_poly.entity_id
_entity_poly.type
_entity_poly.pdbx_seq_one_letter_code
_entity_poly.pdbx_strand_id
1 'polypeptide(L)'
;MKKYEYKPTISLREIFYFSLSNLHNIALISFIGFILTNTLILSPVYFLSIAALTVAGYQGFDCINEGFRQLFARKKYFAIIVPYVLASFFLIIIFSFSANYLNTYFYMAAYILAISSAIQWLLYGIAMKNAAYEYILWGQKICIYCGKQVPLEANYCNKCGNRLRG
;
A
#
# COMPACT_ATOMS: atom_id res chain seq x y z
N MET A 1 5.03 13.55 -25.83
CA MET A 1 3.88 13.37 -24.92
C MET A 1 4.09 14.24 -23.69
N LYS A 2 3.25 15.26 -23.47
CA LYS A 2 3.32 16.08 -22.25
C LYS A 2 2.87 15.21 -21.07
N LYS A 3 3.76 15.00 -20.10
CA LYS A 3 3.40 14.44 -18.78
C LYS A 3 2.44 15.43 -18.14
N TYR A 4 1.15 15.14 -18.16
CA TYR A 4 0.20 15.81 -17.29
C TYR A 4 0.52 15.32 -15.88
N GLU A 5 1.32 16.09 -15.13
CA GLU A 5 1.47 15.88 -13.70
C GLU A 5 0.11 16.09 -13.06
N TYR A 6 -0.54 14.99 -12.73
CA TYR A 6 -1.78 14.98 -11.99
C TYR A 6 -1.52 15.59 -10.60
N LYS A 7 -2.04 16.79 -10.35
CA LYS A 7 -2.04 17.43 -9.02
C LYS A 7 -3.40 17.19 -8.39
N PRO A 8 -3.59 16.15 -7.54
CA PRO A 8 -4.81 16.02 -6.79
C PRO A 8 -4.96 17.23 -5.86
N THR A 9 -6.01 18.01 -6.04
CA THR A 9 -6.41 19.10 -5.13
C THR A 9 -7.23 18.54 -3.96
N ILE A 10 -6.77 17.43 -3.36
CA ILE A 10 -7.47 16.81 -2.23
C ILE A 10 -6.74 17.26 -0.97
N SER A 11 -7.46 17.90 -0.05
CA SER A 11 -6.89 18.36 1.22
C SER A 11 -6.60 17.16 2.13
N LEU A 12 -5.55 17.25 2.95
CA LEU A 12 -5.24 16.22 3.97
C LEU A 12 -6.44 15.92 4.88
N ARG A 13 -7.24 16.96 5.18
CA ARG A 13 -8.46 16.85 5.98
C ARG A 13 -9.46 15.90 5.31
N GLU A 14 -9.74 16.08 4.02
CA GLU A 14 -10.68 15.23 3.28
C GLU A 14 -10.20 13.79 3.21
N ILE A 15 -8.90 13.55 2.97
CA ILE A 15 -8.32 12.19 2.98
C ILE A 15 -8.52 11.53 4.34
N PHE A 16 -8.29 12.27 5.42
CA PHE A 16 -8.44 11.75 6.78
C PHE A 16 -9.90 11.38 7.09
N TYR A 17 -10.85 12.28 6.84
CA TYR A 17 -12.28 12.00 7.07
C TYR A 17 -12.81 10.88 6.18
N PHE A 18 -12.39 10.82 4.92
CA PHE A 18 -12.75 9.74 4.01
C PHE A 18 -12.17 8.39 4.47
N SER A 19 -10.95 8.38 4.99
CA SER A 19 -10.33 7.17 5.55
C SER A 19 -11.07 6.72 6.81
N LEU A 20 -11.45 7.67 7.67
CA LEU A 20 -12.19 7.39 8.91
C LEU A 20 -13.60 6.86 8.65
N SER A 21 -14.32 7.43 7.67
CA SER A 21 -15.64 6.91 7.28
C SER A 21 -15.56 5.51 6.64
N ASN A 22 -14.41 5.16 6.05
CA ASN A 22 -14.12 3.87 5.44
C ASN A 22 -13.25 2.96 6.31
N LEU A 23 -13.28 3.11 7.64
CA LEU A 23 -12.44 2.35 8.56
C LEU A 23 -12.59 0.82 8.37
N HIS A 24 -13.79 0.34 8.06
CA HIS A 24 -14.05 -1.07 7.78
C HIS A 24 -13.28 -1.58 6.55
N ASN A 25 -13.18 -0.78 5.50
CA ASN A 25 -12.39 -1.10 4.30
C ASN A 25 -10.89 -1.10 4.61
N ILE A 26 -10.42 -0.13 5.39
CA ILE A 26 -9.02 -0.11 5.85
C ILE A 26 -8.71 -1.35 6.68
N ALA A 27 -9.57 -1.71 7.64
CA ALA A 27 -9.39 -2.90 8.45
C ALA A 27 -9.33 -4.18 7.60
N LEU A 28 -10.22 -4.32 6.61
CA LEU A 28 -10.21 -5.43 5.67
C LEU A 28 -8.92 -5.49 4.84
N ILE A 29 -8.50 -4.35 4.27
CA ILE A 29 -7.27 -4.25 3.48
C ILE A 29 -6.05 -4.53 4.36
N SER A 30 -6.02 -4.05 5.59
CA SER A 30 -4.93 -4.29 6.53
C SER A 30 -4.88 -5.74 6.99
N PHE A 31 -6.02 -6.40 7.21
CA PHE A 31 -6.04 -7.82 7.58
C PHE A 31 -5.49 -8.71 6.46
N ILE A 32 -6.02 -8.58 5.24
CA ILE A 32 -5.53 -9.35 4.08
C ILE A 32 -4.12 -8.90 3.70
N GLY A 33 -3.88 -7.60 3.75
CA GLY A 33 -2.60 -6.96 3.49
C GLY A 33 -1.49 -7.46 4.39
N PHE A 34 -1.76 -7.70 5.68
CA PHE A 34 -0.79 -8.28 6.60
C PHE A 34 -0.36 -9.68 6.17
N ILE A 35 -1.28 -10.51 5.68
CA ILE A 35 -0.93 -11.83 5.12
C ILE A 35 -0.06 -11.67 3.87
N LEU A 36 -0.41 -10.72 3.00
CA LEU A 36 0.31 -10.46 1.76
C LEU A 36 1.69 -9.84 1.98
N THR A 37 1.88 -8.96 2.96
CA THR A 37 3.19 -8.36 3.27
C THR A 37 4.18 -9.39 3.77
N ASN A 38 3.71 -10.43 4.47
CA ASN A 38 4.53 -11.58 4.86
C ASN A 38 5.00 -12.43 3.68
N THR A 39 4.38 -12.29 2.51
CA THR A 39 4.85 -12.89 1.26
C THR A 39 5.59 -11.85 0.41
N LEU A 40 6.91 -11.94 0.33
CA LEU A 40 7.74 -10.95 -0.39
C LEU A 40 7.22 -10.61 -1.79
N ILE A 41 6.76 -11.62 -2.53
CA ILE A 41 6.28 -11.49 -3.91
C ILE A 41 4.97 -10.69 -3.97
N LEU A 42 4.05 -10.89 -3.03
CA LEU A 42 2.74 -10.23 -3.03
C LEU A 42 2.68 -9.00 -2.12
N SER A 43 3.76 -8.72 -1.38
CA SER A 43 3.85 -7.55 -0.50
C SER A 43 3.47 -6.22 -1.18
N PRO A 44 3.76 -5.97 -2.48
CA PRO A 44 3.34 -4.73 -3.14
C PRO A 44 1.83 -4.55 -3.21
N VAL A 45 1.05 -5.64 -3.23
CA VAL A 45 -0.40 -5.59 -3.34
C VAL A 45 -1.01 -4.85 -2.16
N TYR A 46 -0.46 -5.00 -0.95
CA TYR A 46 -0.96 -4.27 0.22
C TYR A 46 -0.89 -2.75 0.03
N PHE A 47 0.29 -2.24 -0.32
CA PHE A 47 0.50 -0.81 -0.52
C PHE A 47 -0.30 -0.27 -1.70
N LEU A 48 -0.42 -1.05 -2.78
CA LEU A 48 -1.26 -0.69 -3.93
C LEU A 48 -2.75 -0.70 -3.59
N SER A 49 -3.21 -1.58 -2.71
CA SER A 49 -4.61 -1.63 -2.26
C SER A 49 -4.97 -0.41 -1.43
N ILE A 50 -4.07 0.03 -0.55
CA ILE A 50 -4.24 1.29 0.20
C ILE A 50 -4.24 2.48 -0.76
N ALA A 51 -3.36 2.50 -1.76
CA ALA A 51 -3.35 3.55 -2.78
C ALA A 51 -4.66 3.53 -3.60
N ALA A 52 -5.18 2.36 -3.94
CA ALA A 52 -6.44 2.23 -4.67
C ALA A 52 -7.64 2.74 -3.85
N LEU A 53 -7.67 2.50 -2.54
CA LEU A 53 -8.68 3.07 -1.64
C LEU A 53 -8.56 4.60 -1.58
N THR A 54 -7.38 5.11 -1.22
CA THR A 54 -7.17 6.52 -0.90
C THR A 54 -7.14 7.44 -2.12
N VAL A 55 -6.63 6.95 -3.25
CA VAL A 55 -6.44 7.75 -4.47
C VAL A 55 -7.52 7.46 -5.51
N ALA A 56 -7.78 6.17 -5.81
CA ALA A 56 -8.74 5.80 -6.84
C ALA A 56 -10.20 5.76 -6.34
N GLY A 57 -10.41 5.61 -5.02
CA GLY A 57 -11.74 5.54 -4.40
C GLY A 57 -12.44 4.19 -4.54
N TYR A 58 -11.69 3.11 -4.77
CA TYR A 58 -12.25 1.76 -4.68
C TYR A 58 -12.57 1.42 -3.22
N GLN A 59 -13.45 0.44 -2.98
CA GLN A 59 -13.83 0.00 -1.63
C GLN A 59 -13.73 -1.53 -1.49
N GLY A 60 -13.53 -2.00 -0.26
CA GLY A 60 -13.50 -3.42 0.07
C GLY A 60 -12.52 -4.25 -0.77
N PHE A 61 -13.00 -5.38 -1.30
CA PHE A 61 -12.21 -6.30 -2.12
C PHE A 61 -11.78 -5.73 -3.47
N ASP A 62 -12.46 -4.69 -3.96
CA ASP A 62 -12.14 -4.05 -5.24
C ASP A 62 -10.76 -3.39 -5.18
N CYS A 63 -10.39 -2.83 -4.01
CA CYS A 63 -9.05 -2.27 -3.78
C CYS A 63 -7.95 -3.32 -3.97
N ILE A 64 -8.19 -4.54 -3.47
CA ILE A 64 -7.23 -5.63 -3.51
C ILE A 64 -7.10 -6.15 -4.95
N ASN A 65 -8.23 -6.37 -5.62
CA ASN A 65 -8.25 -6.80 -7.02
C ASN A 65 -7.55 -5.78 -7.92
N GLU A 66 -7.78 -4.48 -7.69
CA GLU A 66 -7.06 -3.41 -8.36
C GLU A 66 -5.56 -3.44 -8.06
N GLY A 67 -5.18 -3.64 -6.80
CA GLY A 67 -3.78 -3.75 -6.37
C GLY A 67 -3.04 -4.88 -7.10
N PHE A 68 -3.68 -6.05 -7.24
CA PHE A 68 -3.14 -7.16 -8.05
C PHE A 68 -2.97 -6.77 -9.52
N ARG A 69 -4.00 -6.18 -10.13
CA ARG A 69 -3.96 -5.78 -11.54
C ARG A 69 -2.87 -4.76 -11.81
N GLN A 70 -2.69 -3.80 -10.93
CA GLN A 70 -1.66 -2.77 -11.03
C GLN A 70 -0.26 -3.35 -10.87
N LEU A 71 -0.07 -4.30 -9.96
CA LEU A 71 1.20 -5.00 -9.79
C LEU A 71 1.62 -5.73 -11.08
N PHE A 72 0.68 -6.44 -11.71
CA PHE A 72 0.95 -7.17 -12.96
C PHE A 72 1.07 -6.24 -14.17
N ALA A 73 0.32 -5.16 -14.21
CA ALA A 73 0.41 -4.16 -15.28
C ALA A 73 1.73 -3.39 -15.22
N ARG A 74 2.28 -3.12 -14.02
CA ARG A 74 3.50 -2.32 -13.84
C ARG A 74 4.44 -2.95 -12.82
N LYS A 75 5.41 -3.71 -13.34
CA LYS A 75 6.52 -4.30 -12.57
C LYS A 75 7.35 -3.26 -11.78
N LYS A 76 7.28 -1.97 -12.14
CA LYS A 76 7.96 -0.88 -11.43
C LYS A 76 7.56 -0.80 -9.95
N TYR A 77 6.29 -1.10 -9.61
CA TYR A 77 5.85 -1.11 -8.21
C TYR A 77 6.61 -2.11 -7.36
N PHE A 78 6.95 -3.27 -7.93
CA PHE A 78 7.75 -4.28 -7.26
C PHE A 78 9.13 -3.71 -6.88
N ALA A 79 9.83 -3.09 -7.83
CA ALA A 79 11.16 -2.52 -7.61
C ALA A 79 11.17 -1.36 -6.60
N ILE A 80 10.06 -0.62 -6.48
CA ILE A 80 9.93 0.51 -5.54
C ILE A 80 9.61 0.02 -4.13
N ILE A 81 8.78 -1.01 -3.98
CA ILE A 81 8.22 -1.42 -2.68
C ILE A 81 9.07 -2.52 -2.02
N VAL A 82 9.43 -3.56 -2.77
CA VAL A 82 10.05 -4.78 -2.22
C VAL A 82 11.36 -4.53 -1.47
N PRO A 83 12.25 -3.59 -1.89
CA PRO A 83 13.48 -3.32 -1.14
C PRO A 83 13.22 -2.88 0.30
N TYR A 84 12.19 -2.06 0.55
CA TYR A 84 11.83 -1.61 1.89
C TYR A 84 11.21 -2.74 2.72
N VAL A 85 10.42 -3.60 2.09
CA VAL A 85 9.84 -4.78 2.75
C VAL A 85 10.96 -5.77 3.12
N LEU A 86 11.89 -6.04 2.22
CA LEU A 86 13.07 -6.87 2.49
C LEU A 86 13.91 -6.29 3.63
N ALA A 87 14.25 -4.99 3.57
CA ALA A 87 15.02 -4.32 4.61
C ALA A 87 14.32 -4.44 5.98
N SER A 88 12.99 -4.34 6.01
CA SER A 88 12.22 -4.50 7.24
C SER A 88 12.32 -5.92 7.82
N PHE A 89 12.24 -6.95 6.99
CA PHE A 89 12.40 -8.34 7.45
C PHE A 89 13.81 -8.60 7.97
N PHE A 90 14.84 -8.13 7.26
CA PHE A 90 16.23 -8.26 7.71
C PHE A 90 16.45 -7.57 9.05
N LEU A 91 15.90 -6.37 9.23
CA LEU A 91 15.99 -5.64 10.49
C LEU A 91 15.35 -6.39 11.66
N ILE A 92 14.14 -6.92 11.47
CA ILE A 92 13.47 -7.71 12.52
C ILE A 92 14.29 -8.93 12.91
N ILE A 93 14.85 -9.64 11.93
CA ILE A 93 15.67 -10.83 12.17
C ILE A 93 16.92 -10.45 12.99
N ILE A 94 17.64 -9.41 12.58
CA ILE A 94 18.85 -8.93 13.27
C ILE A 94 18.52 -8.50 14.71
N PHE A 95 17.47 -7.72 14.89
CA PHE A 95 17.07 -7.22 16.20
C PHE A 95 16.52 -8.34 17.09
N SER A 96 15.80 -9.32 16.54
CA SER A 96 15.32 -10.49 17.31
C SER A 96 16.48 -11.34 17.80
N PHE A 97 17.50 -11.57 16.95
CA PHE A 97 18.72 -12.27 17.35
C PHE A 97 19.48 -11.51 18.44
N SER A 98 19.65 -10.20 18.25
CA SER A 98 20.31 -9.31 19.22
C SER A 98 19.55 -9.23 20.55
N ALA A 99 18.22 -9.19 20.49
CA ALA A 99 17.35 -9.17 21.67
C ALA A 99 17.52 -10.44 22.50
N ASN A 100 17.55 -11.61 21.88
CA ASN A 100 17.75 -12.88 22.59
C ASN A 100 19.12 -12.91 23.30
N TYR A 101 20.18 -12.50 22.59
CA TYR A 101 21.52 -12.44 23.16
C TYR A 101 21.61 -11.48 24.36
N LEU A 102 21.10 -10.25 24.21
CA LEU A 102 21.17 -9.20 25.23
C LEU A 102 20.20 -9.40 26.39
N ASN A 103 19.09 -10.12 26.20
CA ASN A 103 18.14 -10.40 27.28
C ASN A 103 18.79 -11.16 28.42
N THR A 104 19.72 -12.04 28.09
CA THR A 104 20.52 -12.83 29.04
C THR A 104 21.31 -11.95 30.02
N TYR A 105 21.63 -10.72 29.64
CA TYR A 105 22.50 -9.83 30.41
C TYR A 105 21.79 -8.61 30.99
N PHE A 106 20.82 -8.03 30.25
CA PHE A 106 20.26 -6.71 30.58
C PHE A 106 18.73 -6.67 30.67
N TYR A 107 18.01 -7.76 30.40
CA TYR A 107 16.53 -7.79 30.35
C TYR A 107 15.89 -6.73 29.43
N MET A 108 16.63 -6.26 28.40
CA MET A 108 16.22 -5.15 27.51
C MET A 108 15.53 -5.61 26.21
N ALA A 109 15.18 -6.90 26.09
CA ALA A 109 14.64 -7.46 24.84
C ALA A 109 13.40 -6.70 24.32
N ALA A 110 12.51 -6.29 25.22
CA ALA A 110 11.29 -5.56 24.87
C ALA A 110 11.58 -4.23 24.16
N TYR A 111 12.55 -3.46 24.64
CA TYR A 111 12.93 -2.18 24.04
C TYR A 111 13.56 -2.36 22.65
N ILE A 112 14.42 -3.38 22.50
CA ILE A 112 15.08 -3.70 21.22
C ILE A 112 14.02 -4.09 20.17
N LEU A 113 13.07 -4.95 20.54
CA LEU A 113 11.97 -5.34 19.65
C LEU A 113 11.03 -4.17 19.33
N ALA A 114 10.75 -3.29 20.30
CA ALA A 114 9.94 -2.10 20.08
C ALA A 114 10.59 -1.13 19.09
N ILE A 115 11.90 -0.88 19.21
CA ILE A 115 12.67 -0.06 18.27
C ILE A 115 12.65 -0.68 16.87
N SER A 116 12.87 -2.00 16.78
CA SER A 116 12.80 -2.73 15.51
C SER A 116 11.45 -2.56 14.82
N SER A 117 10.35 -2.74 15.57
CA SER A 117 9.00 -2.54 15.06
C SER A 117 8.77 -1.10 14.60
N ALA A 118 9.21 -0.09 15.38
CA ALA A 118 9.09 1.31 14.97
C ALA A 118 9.82 1.60 13.64
N ILE A 119 11.02 1.04 13.45
CA ILE A 119 11.76 1.17 12.20
C ILE A 119 11.05 0.46 11.04
N GLN A 120 10.48 -0.73 11.27
CA GLN A 120 9.68 -1.44 10.27
C GLN A 120 8.48 -0.58 9.80
N TRP A 121 7.75 0.03 10.73
CA TRP A 121 6.64 0.93 10.40
C TRP A 121 7.08 2.13 9.58
N LEU A 122 8.26 2.71 9.87
CA LEU A 122 8.84 3.79 9.06
C LEU A 122 9.15 3.33 7.63
N LEU A 123 9.75 2.16 7.46
CA LEU A 123 10.05 1.60 6.13
C LEU A 123 8.77 1.33 5.33
N TYR A 124 7.73 0.80 5.98
CA TYR A 124 6.42 0.63 5.35
C TYR A 124 5.77 1.97 5.00
N GLY A 125 5.92 3.00 5.84
CA GLY A 125 5.47 4.35 5.53
C GLY A 125 6.15 4.92 4.27
N ILE A 126 7.47 4.71 4.13
CA ILE A 126 8.22 5.15 2.94
C ILE A 126 7.76 4.37 1.70
N ALA A 127 7.61 3.05 1.80
CA ALA A 127 7.10 2.21 0.71
C ALA A 127 5.70 2.66 0.27
N MET A 128 4.81 2.94 1.23
CA MET A 128 3.46 3.42 0.97
C MET A 128 3.46 4.78 0.26
N LYS A 129 4.27 5.74 0.75
CA LYS A 129 4.44 7.05 0.11
C LYS A 129 4.88 6.90 -1.34
N ASN A 130 5.90 6.08 -1.59
CA ASN A 130 6.45 5.90 -2.94
C ASN A 130 5.45 5.19 -3.86
N ALA A 131 4.72 4.20 -3.35
CA ALA A 131 3.66 3.51 -4.07
C ALA A 131 2.53 4.47 -4.47
N ALA A 132 2.02 5.25 -3.52
CA ALA A 132 0.98 6.25 -3.77
C ALA A 132 1.44 7.33 -4.76
N TYR A 133 2.67 7.82 -4.62
CA TYR A 133 3.23 8.82 -5.53
C TYR A 133 3.32 8.29 -6.97
N GLU A 134 3.86 7.08 -7.17
CA GLU A 134 3.92 6.46 -8.50
C GLU A 134 2.52 6.13 -9.05
N TYR A 135 1.56 5.80 -8.19
CA TYR A 135 0.15 5.59 -8.56
C TYR A 135 -0.53 6.87 -9.06
N ILE A 136 -0.30 7.99 -8.36
CA ILE A 136 -0.78 9.32 -8.75
C ILE A 136 -0.12 9.76 -10.07
N LEU A 137 1.20 9.60 -10.20
CA LEU A 137 1.93 9.93 -11.43
C LEU A 137 1.49 9.09 -12.62
N TRP A 138 1.07 7.85 -12.39
CA TRP A 138 0.51 7.00 -13.43
C TRP A 138 -0.83 7.54 -13.93
N GLY A 139 -1.65 8.10 -13.05
CA GLY A 139 -2.88 8.80 -13.41
C GLY A 139 -4.00 7.90 -13.95
N GLN A 140 -3.84 6.58 -13.86
CA GLN A 140 -4.82 5.60 -14.32
C GLN A 140 -5.10 4.56 -13.26
N LYS A 141 -6.37 4.16 -13.18
CA LYS A 141 -6.83 2.96 -12.46
C LYS A 141 -7.34 1.93 -13.46
N ILE A 142 -7.30 0.66 -13.09
CA ILE A 142 -7.78 -0.44 -13.92
C ILE A 142 -9.22 -0.76 -13.48
N CYS A 143 -10.12 -0.94 -14.43
CA CYS A 143 -11.48 -1.37 -14.13
C CYS A 143 -11.44 -2.84 -13.65
N ILE A 144 -11.88 -3.11 -12.43
CA ILE A 144 -11.91 -4.47 -11.86
C ILE A 144 -12.88 -5.43 -12.58
N TYR A 145 -13.86 -4.92 -13.32
CA TYR A 145 -14.82 -5.75 -14.06
C TYR A 145 -14.31 -6.15 -15.44
N CYS A 146 -13.79 -5.20 -16.23
CA CYS A 146 -13.42 -5.44 -17.63
C CYS A 146 -11.93 -5.30 -17.95
N GLY A 147 -11.10 -4.93 -16.96
CA GLY A 147 -9.65 -4.81 -17.11
C GLY A 147 -9.17 -3.57 -17.88
N LYS A 148 -10.06 -2.68 -18.32
CA LYS A 148 -9.68 -1.47 -19.05
C LYS A 148 -9.01 -0.45 -18.14
N GLN A 149 -7.90 0.13 -18.58
CA GLN A 149 -7.30 1.31 -17.96
C GLN A 149 -8.19 2.53 -18.18
N VAL A 150 -8.54 3.19 -17.09
CA VAL A 150 -9.38 4.39 -17.08
C VAL A 150 -8.68 5.50 -16.29
N PRO A 151 -9.00 6.77 -16.56
CA PRO A 151 -8.49 7.88 -15.76
C PRO A 151 -8.81 7.70 -14.27
N LEU A 152 -7.89 8.12 -13.41
CA LEU A 152 -8.00 8.02 -11.94
C LEU A 152 -9.33 8.59 -11.40
N GLU A 153 -9.79 9.69 -12.01
CA GLU A 153 -10.98 10.45 -11.63
C GLU A 153 -12.31 9.84 -12.10
N ALA A 154 -12.24 8.84 -12.98
CA ALA A 154 -13.43 8.27 -13.59
C ALA A 154 -14.32 7.58 -12.54
N ASN A 155 -15.56 8.04 -12.39
CA ASN A 155 -16.55 7.40 -11.54
C ASN A 155 -17.15 6.14 -12.18
N TYR A 156 -17.13 6.06 -13.52
CA TYR A 156 -17.67 4.95 -14.31
C TYR A 156 -16.67 4.49 -15.36
N CYS A 157 -16.74 3.21 -15.73
CA CYS A 157 -15.93 2.66 -16.80
C CYS A 157 -16.50 3.05 -18.18
N ASN A 158 -15.71 3.70 -19.02
CA ASN A 158 -16.08 4.04 -20.40
C ASN A 158 -16.17 2.85 -21.38
N LYS A 159 -15.96 1.60 -20.92
CA LYS A 159 -16.12 0.39 -21.74
C LYS A 159 -17.28 -0.48 -21.28
N CYS A 160 -17.42 -0.73 -19.97
CA CYS A 160 -18.45 -1.61 -19.44
C CYS A 160 -19.58 -0.89 -18.68
N GLY A 161 -19.49 0.43 -18.50
CA GLY A 161 -20.51 1.22 -17.80
C GLY A 161 -20.52 1.06 -16.27
N ASN A 162 -19.83 0.06 -15.72
CA ASN A 162 -19.83 -0.19 -14.27
C ASN A 162 -19.20 0.97 -13.48
N ARG A 163 -19.76 1.23 -12.29
CA ARG A 163 -19.26 2.20 -11.32
C ARG A 163 -17.93 1.72 -10.72
N LEU A 164 -16.98 2.65 -10.58
CA LEU A 164 -15.59 2.39 -10.16
C LEU A 164 -15.16 3.18 -8.91
N ARG A 165 -16.08 3.93 -8.31
CA ARG A 165 -15.89 4.58 -7.01
C ARG A 165 -17.08 4.25 -6.12
N GLY A 166 -16.81 3.75 -4.92
CA GLY A 166 -17.84 3.52 -3.91
C GLY A 166 -18.38 4.81 -3.35
#